data_AF-A0A8T5QLQ6-F1
#
_entry.id   AF-A0A8T5QLQ6-F1
#
_cell.length_a   1.000
_cell.length_b   1.000
_cell.length_c   1.000
_cell.angle_alpha   90.00
_cell.angle_beta   90.00
_cell.angle_gamma   90.00
#
_symmetry.space_group_name_H-M   'P 1'
#
loop_
_entity.id
_entity.type
_entity.pdbx_description
1 polymer ?
#
loop_
_entity_poly.entity_id
_entity_poly.type
_entity_poly.pdbx_seq_one_letter_code
_entity_poly.pdbx_strand_id
1 'polypeptide(L)'
;MSEVIRLTPYELATAAQVGCMRVTESFRLGENWGHGYSKSMYYKFADSISGACAEFAVAQYLKIKPQIHVNHGAKSDIKYNNLEVQVKSHIAKKDREPLLYIRQNALPGEIFCFVTDKSPEFHILGFIMA
;
A
#
# COMPACT_ATOMS: atom_id res chain seq x y z
N MET A 1 20.42 -1.01 2.27
CA MET A 1 20.29 -1.44 0.86
C MET A 1 18.81 -1.72 0.62
N SER A 2 18.18 -1.07 -0.35
CA SER A 2 16.77 -1.32 -0.68
C SER A 2 16.63 -2.66 -1.39
N GLU A 3 15.72 -3.51 -0.95
CA GLU A 3 15.42 -4.78 -1.63
C GLU A 3 14.39 -4.54 -2.74
N VAL A 4 14.58 -5.16 -3.90
CA VAL A 4 13.69 -4.99 -5.06
C VAL A 4 12.90 -6.26 -5.27
N ILE A 5 11.58 -6.14 -5.19
CA ILE A 5 10.64 -7.22 -5.46
C ILE A 5 9.98 -6.98 -6.80
N ARG A 6 10.02 -7.97 -7.68
CA ARG A 6 9.36 -7.92 -8.99
C ARG A 6 8.12 -8.80 -8.97
N LEU A 7 6.95 -8.18 -9.10
CA LEU A 7 5.71 -8.91 -9.16
C LEU A 7 5.53 -9.59 -10.53
N THR A 8 5.02 -10.81 -10.51
CA THR A 8 4.63 -11.55 -11.70
C THR A 8 3.35 -10.97 -12.32
N PRO A 9 3.04 -11.26 -13.60
CA PRO A 9 1.77 -10.85 -14.20
C PRO A 9 0.53 -11.32 -13.42
N TYR A 10 0.59 -12.52 -12.84
CA TYR A 10 -0.49 -13.06 -11.99
C TYR A 10 -0.70 -12.20 -10.75
N GLU A 11 0.38 -11.81 -10.08
CA GLU A 11 0.32 -11.00 -8.86
C GLU A 11 -0.12 -9.58 -9.15
N LEU A 12 0.35 -8.98 -10.25
CA LEU A 12 -0.10 -7.67 -10.71
C LEU A 12 -1.61 -7.68 -11.02
N ALA A 13 -2.09 -8.71 -11.73
CA ALA A 13 -3.51 -8.85 -12.04
C ALA A 13 -4.35 -9.03 -10.77
N THR A 14 -3.88 -9.87 -9.84
CA THR A 14 -4.57 -10.12 -8.56
C THR A 14 -4.60 -8.85 -7.70
N ALA A 15 -3.47 -8.16 -7.53
CA ALA A 15 -3.39 -6.90 -6.81
C ALA A 15 -4.27 -5.81 -7.44
N ALA A 16 -4.33 -5.74 -8.78
CA ALA A 16 -5.24 -4.83 -9.47
C ALA A 16 -6.72 -5.14 -9.18
N GLN A 17 -7.11 -6.41 -9.15
CA GLN A 17 -8.47 -6.80 -8.74
C GLN A 17 -8.77 -6.36 -7.30
N VAL A 18 -7.81 -6.52 -6.38
CA VAL A 18 -7.95 -6.05 -4.99
C VAL A 18 -8.10 -4.54 -4.92
N GLY A 19 -7.27 -3.78 -5.64
CA GLY A 19 -7.36 -2.32 -5.70
C GLY A 19 -8.71 -1.86 -6.25
N CYS A 20 -9.21 -2.49 -7.32
CA CYS A 20 -10.53 -2.22 -7.86
C CYS A 20 -11.64 -2.53 -6.85
N MET A 21 -11.59 -3.69 -6.20
CA MET A 21 -12.56 -4.13 -5.19
C MET A 21 -12.63 -3.13 -4.02
N ARG A 22 -11.49 -2.64 -3.52
CA ARG A 22 -11.45 -1.65 -2.43
C ARG A 22 -12.18 -0.37 -2.82
N VAL A 23 -11.96 0.10 -4.04
CA VAL A 23 -12.55 1.33 -4.56
C VAL A 23 -14.05 1.18 -4.76
N THR A 24 -14.49 0.11 -5.42
CA THR A 24 -15.92 -0.12 -5.68
C THR A 24 -16.68 -0.35 -4.38
N GLU A 25 -16.09 -1.03 -3.40
CA GLU A 25 -16.70 -1.21 -2.08
C GLU A 25 -16.86 0.11 -1.33
N SER A 26 -15.82 0.96 -1.34
CA SER A 26 -15.89 2.30 -0.73
C SER A 26 -17.02 3.13 -1.36
N PHE A 27 -17.18 3.05 -2.69
CA PHE A 27 -18.28 3.73 -3.39
C PHE A 27 -19.65 3.15 -3.03
N ARG A 28 -19.78 1.82 -2.96
CA ARG A 28 -21.01 1.13 -2.56
C ARG A 28 -21.46 1.55 -1.16
N LEU A 29 -20.50 1.79 -0.26
CA LEU A 29 -20.74 2.20 1.12
C LEU A 29 -20.85 3.73 1.32
N GLY A 30 -20.60 4.53 0.28
CA GLY A 30 -20.62 6.00 0.38
C GLY A 30 -19.49 6.56 1.24
N GLU A 31 -18.36 5.86 1.35
CA GLU A 31 -17.23 6.25 2.20
C GLU A 31 -16.48 7.46 1.66
N ASN A 32 -16.15 8.38 2.57
CA ASN A 32 -15.24 9.49 2.26
C ASN A 32 -13.79 9.01 2.33
N TRP A 33 -13.04 9.27 1.27
CA TRP A 33 -11.64 8.88 1.16
C TRP A 33 -10.75 9.85 1.95
N GLY A 34 -10.71 9.72 3.29
CA GLY A 34 -9.81 10.49 4.16
C GLY A 34 -9.93 12.04 4.08
N HIS A 35 -9.21 12.74 4.96
CA HIS A 35 -9.19 14.20 4.96
C HIS A 35 -8.38 14.74 3.78
N GLY A 36 -9.03 15.46 2.86
CA GLY A 36 -8.36 16.21 1.80
C GLY A 36 -8.06 15.45 0.50
N TYR A 37 -8.51 14.20 0.35
CA TYR A 37 -8.39 13.51 -0.94
C TYR A 37 -9.42 14.06 -1.94
N SER A 38 -8.97 14.97 -2.80
CA SER A 38 -9.80 15.66 -3.80
C SER A 38 -9.61 15.12 -5.23
N LYS A 39 -8.82 14.06 -5.42
CA LYS A 39 -8.53 13.54 -6.76
C LYS A 39 -9.74 12.79 -7.34
N SER A 40 -9.76 12.72 -8.67
CA SER A 40 -10.81 12.05 -9.44
C SER A 40 -10.89 10.53 -9.16
N MET A 41 -11.99 9.92 -9.58
CA MET A 41 -12.20 8.46 -9.49
C MET A 41 -11.07 7.67 -10.14
N TYR A 42 -10.53 8.13 -11.27
CA TYR A 42 -9.37 7.53 -11.92
C TYR A 42 -8.17 7.39 -10.97
N TYR A 43 -7.85 8.45 -10.24
CA TYR A 43 -6.73 8.41 -9.29
C TYR A 43 -7.02 7.53 -8.07
N LYS A 44 -8.28 7.40 -7.64
CA LYS A 44 -8.64 6.46 -6.57
C LYS A 44 -8.31 5.03 -6.96
N PHE A 45 -8.68 4.63 -8.18
CA PHE A 45 -8.30 3.32 -8.72
C PHE A 45 -6.79 3.18 -8.86
N ALA A 46 -6.10 4.14 -9.47
CA ALA A 46 -4.65 4.08 -9.66
C ALA A 46 -3.89 3.97 -8.32
N ASP A 47 -4.21 4.83 -7.36
CA ASP A 47 -3.58 4.86 -6.03
C ASP A 47 -3.89 3.55 -5.26
N SER A 48 -5.12 3.03 -5.35
CA SER A 48 -5.49 1.78 -4.67
C SER A 48 -4.88 0.53 -5.29
N ILE A 49 -4.72 0.49 -6.62
CA ILE A 49 -4.03 -0.60 -7.33
C ILE A 49 -2.54 -0.57 -6.97
N SER A 50 -1.92 0.60 -7.00
CA SER A 50 -0.53 0.81 -6.57
C SER A 50 -0.29 0.33 -5.13
N GLY A 51 -1.18 0.73 -4.20
CA GLY A 51 -1.13 0.28 -2.80
C GLY A 51 -1.22 -1.24 -2.66
N ALA A 52 -2.19 -1.87 -3.34
CA ALA A 52 -2.33 -3.33 -3.32
C ALA A 52 -1.10 -4.04 -3.90
N CYS A 53 -0.49 -3.52 -4.98
CA CYS A 53 0.75 -4.09 -5.51
C CYS A 53 1.90 -3.97 -4.50
N ALA A 54 2.03 -2.83 -3.82
CA ALA A 54 3.04 -2.66 -2.78
C ALA A 54 2.86 -3.66 -1.62
N GLU A 55 1.63 -3.92 -1.20
CA GLU A 55 1.33 -4.93 -0.18
C GLU A 55 1.72 -6.34 -0.62
N PHE A 56 1.48 -6.71 -1.88
CA PHE A 56 1.95 -7.97 -2.45
C PHE A 56 3.48 -8.06 -2.43
N ALA A 57 4.17 -6.97 -2.77
CA ALA A 57 5.63 -6.91 -2.73
C ALA A 57 6.18 -7.08 -1.30
N VAL A 58 5.57 -6.42 -0.31
CA VAL A 58 5.95 -6.59 1.11
C VAL A 58 5.66 -8.01 1.59
N ALA A 59 4.53 -8.61 1.18
CA ALA A 59 4.21 -9.99 1.54
C ALA A 59 5.27 -10.97 1.00
N GLN A 60 5.72 -10.81 -0.25
CA GLN A 60 6.82 -11.60 -0.79
C GLN A 60 8.13 -11.38 -0.04
N TYR A 61 8.49 -10.13 0.26
CA TYR A 61 9.67 -9.79 1.04
C TYR A 61 9.68 -10.48 2.41
N LEU A 62 8.53 -10.47 3.09
CA LEU A 62 8.33 -11.13 4.39
C LEU A 62 8.13 -12.65 4.28
N LYS A 63 8.11 -13.21 3.06
CA LYS A 63 7.88 -14.64 2.76
C LYS A 63 6.56 -15.18 3.30
N ILE A 64 5.51 -14.38 3.18
CA ILE A 64 4.13 -14.73 3.57
C ILE A 64 3.19 -14.66 2.36
N LYS A 65 2.00 -15.24 2.49
CA LYS A 65 0.94 -15.08 1.47
C LYS A 65 0.40 -13.64 1.50
N PRO A 66 0.10 -13.03 0.34
CA PRO A 66 -0.59 -11.74 0.29
C PRO A 66 -1.90 -11.78 1.09
N GLN A 67 -2.15 -10.72 1.86
CA GLN A 67 -3.34 -10.59 2.69
C GLN A 67 -4.34 -9.69 1.98
N ILE A 68 -5.41 -10.27 1.47
CA ILE A 68 -6.41 -9.57 0.66
C ILE A 68 -7.55 -9.11 1.57
N HIS A 69 -7.85 -7.82 1.52
CA HIS A 69 -8.97 -7.24 2.27
C HIS A 69 -9.55 -6.06 1.52
N VAL A 70 -10.84 -5.79 1.75
CA VAL A 70 -11.46 -4.52 1.36
C VAL A 70 -10.83 -3.36 2.15
N ASN A 71 -11.14 -2.13 1.76
CA ASN A 71 -10.62 -0.96 2.44
C ASN A 71 -11.25 -0.91 3.84
N HIS A 72 -10.43 -0.90 4.89
CA HIS A 72 -10.93 -0.83 6.28
C HIS A 72 -10.37 0.39 7.03
N GLY A 73 -9.91 1.41 6.31
CA GLY A 73 -9.36 2.62 6.89
C GLY A 73 -8.14 2.34 7.78
N ALA A 74 -8.29 2.49 9.10
CA ALA A 74 -7.19 2.53 10.06
C ALA A 74 -6.52 1.18 10.38
N LYS A 75 -7.01 0.07 9.83
CA LYS A 75 -6.43 -1.27 10.06
C LYS A 75 -5.13 -1.46 9.27
N SER A 76 -4.25 -2.32 9.80
CA SER A 76 -3.02 -2.71 9.13
C SER A 76 -3.28 -3.47 7.83
N ASP A 77 -2.39 -3.28 6.87
CA ASP A 77 -2.44 -3.97 5.58
C ASP A 77 -1.88 -5.40 5.68
N ILE A 78 -0.86 -5.60 6.54
CA ILE A 78 -0.18 -6.89 6.71
C ILE A 78 -0.05 -7.25 8.18
N LYS A 79 -0.42 -8.49 8.52
CA LYS A 79 -0.11 -9.12 9.82
C LYS A 79 1.08 -10.06 9.70
N TYR A 80 2.14 -9.83 10.48
CA TYR A 80 3.36 -10.64 10.47
C TYR A 80 3.85 -10.89 11.89
N ASN A 81 3.89 -12.15 12.34
CA ASN A 81 4.34 -12.53 13.69
C ASN A 81 3.68 -11.69 14.82
N ASN A 82 2.36 -11.55 14.79
CA ASN A 82 1.56 -10.70 15.70
C ASN A 82 1.84 -9.19 15.61
N LEU A 83 2.67 -8.75 14.67
CA LEU A 83 2.85 -7.35 14.34
C LEU A 83 1.89 -6.93 13.23
N GLU A 84 1.39 -5.72 13.36
CA GLU A 84 0.50 -5.08 12.40
C GLU A 84 1.30 -4.01 11.64
N VAL A 85 1.44 -4.22 10.32
CA VAL A 85 2.25 -3.38 9.43
C VAL A 85 1.34 -2.62 8.47
N GLN A 86 1.52 -1.31 8.41
CA GLN A 86 0.89 -0.46 7.41
C GLN A 86 1.87 -0.20 6.25
N VAL A 87 1.45 -0.50 5.03
CA VAL A 87 2.25 -0.31 3.82
C VAL A 87 2.00 1.10 3.27
N LYS A 88 3.08 1.83 3.01
CA LYS A 88 3.06 3.17 2.43
C LYS A 88 3.74 3.13 1.08
N SER A 89 2.94 3.09 0.01
CA SER A 89 3.43 3.15 -1.36
C SER A 89 3.59 4.59 -1.84
N HIS A 90 4.67 4.85 -2.56
CA HIS A 90 4.93 6.12 -3.21
C HIS A 90 5.43 5.90 -4.63
N ILE A 91 4.83 6.59 -5.59
CA ILE A 91 5.37 6.64 -6.95
C ILE A 91 6.61 7.53 -6.94
N ALA A 92 7.76 6.99 -7.34
CA ALA A 92 8.98 7.78 -7.49
C ALA A 92 8.75 8.89 -8.52
N LYS A 93 9.12 10.13 -8.15
CA LYS A 93 9.19 11.23 -9.10
C LYS A 93 10.64 11.52 -9.41
N LYS A 94 10.94 11.83 -10.68
CA LYS A 94 12.32 12.04 -11.16
C LYS A 94 13.02 13.24 -10.49
N ASP A 95 12.25 14.18 -9.98
CA ASP A 95 12.67 15.51 -9.54
C ASP A 95 12.61 15.71 -8.03
N ARG A 96 12.22 14.68 -7.26
CA ARG A 96 12.15 14.77 -5.81
C ARG A 96 12.23 13.40 -5.14
N GLU A 97 12.92 13.37 -4.01
CA GLU A 97 12.93 12.21 -3.11
C GLU A 97 11.49 11.86 -2.67
N PRO A 98 11.19 10.57 -2.47
CA PRO A 98 9.90 10.16 -1.96
C PRO A 98 9.69 10.74 -0.56
N LEU A 99 8.59 11.47 -0.38
CA LEU A 99 8.15 11.95 0.93
C LEU A 99 7.63 10.77 1.73
N LEU A 100 8.52 10.15 2.51
CA LEU A 100 8.16 9.12 3.49
C LEU A 100 7.58 9.82 4.70
N TYR A 101 6.30 9.60 4.99
CA TYR A 101 5.64 10.21 6.14
C TYR A 101 4.89 9.16 6.97
N ILE A 102 4.91 9.38 8.28
CA ILE A 102 4.01 8.74 9.23
C ILE A 102 2.84 9.70 9.44
N ARG A 103 1.61 9.17 9.58
CA ARG A 103 0.43 10.00 9.84
C ARG A 103 0.56 10.70 11.20
N GLN A 104 0.07 11.94 11.32
CA GLN A 104 0.19 12.73 12.57
C GLN A 104 -0.41 12.04 13.79
N ASN A 105 -1.47 11.24 13.60
CA ASN A 105 -2.15 10.50 14.67
C ASN A 105 -1.71 9.03 14.73
N ALA A 106 -0.46 8.73 14.37
CA ALA A 106 0.06 7.37 14.52
C ALA A 106 0.14 7.02 16.02
N LEU A 107 -0.29 5.81 16.36
CA LEU A 107 -0.20 5.32 17.73
C LEU A 107 1.22 4.81 17.99
N PRO A 108 1.75 4.96 19.22
CA PRO A 108 3.05 4.40 19.58
C PRO A 108 3.10 2.89 19.29
N GLY A 109 4.16 2.45 18.60
CA GLY A 109 4.35 1.05 18.23
C GLY A 109 3.74 0.63 16.90
N GLU A 110 3.03 1.53 16.18
CA GLU A 110 2.59 1.24 14.81
C GLU A 110 3.80 1.10 13.86
N ILE A 111 3.79 0.05 13.03
CA ILE A 111 4.88 -0.24 12.10
C ILE A 111 4.47 0.18 10.69
N PHE A 112 5.32 0.95 10.03
CA PHE A 112 5.15 1.43 8.67
C PHE A 112 6.22 0.82 7.77
N CYS A 113 5.82 0.19 6.67
CA CYS A 113 6.73 -0.28 5.62
C CYS A 113 6.66 0.66 4.42
N PHE A 114 7.78 1.29 4.07
CA PHE A 114 7.84 2.23 2.96
C PHE A 114 8.28 1.54 1.68
N VAL A 115 7.50 1.74 0.61
CA VAL A 115 7.70 1.11 -0.68
C VAL A 115 7.69 2.15 -1.78
N THR A 116 8.69 2.12 -2.65
CA THR A 116 8.65 2.86 -3.92
C THR A 116 8.00 1.99 -5.00
N ASP A 117 6.95 2.48 -5.62
CA ASP A 117 6.26 1.84 -6.74
C ASP A 117 6.90 2.25 -8.06
N LYS A 118 7.43 1.26 -8.78
CA LYS A 118 7.86 1.34 -10.18
C LYS A 118 7.48 0.05 -10.90
N SER A 119 6.18 -0.24 -10.98
CA SER A 119 5.65 -1.46 -11.59
C SER A 119 6.40 -1.90 -12.88
N PRO A 120 6.82 -3.17 -12.98
CA PRO A 120 6.53 -4.28 -12.06
C PRO A 120 7.47 -4.39 -10.86
N GLU A 121 8.40 -3.44 -10.67
CA GLU A 121 9.43 -3.45 -9.63
C GLU A 121 9.03 -2.56 -8.44
N PHE A 122 9.12 -3.12 -7.23
CA PHE A 122 8.73 -2.46 -5.99
C PHE A 122 9.92 -2.48 -5.05
N HIS A 123 10.37 -1.30 -4.61
CA HIS A 123 11.57 -1.15 -3.80
C HIS A 123 11.16 -0.99 -2.34
N ILE A 124 11.53 -1.96 -1.50
CA ILE A 124 11.34 -1.91 -0.06
C ILE A 124 12.43 -1.01 0.52
N LEU A 125 12.02 0.15 1.04
CA LEU A 125 12.93 1.15 1.60
C LEU A 125 13.26 0.84 3.07
N GLY A 126 12.32 0.23 3.80
CA GLY A 126 12.51 -0.19 5.19
C GLY A 126 11.25 -0.07 6.02
N PHE A 127 11.40 -0.44 7.29
CA PHE A 127 10.36 -0.39 8.31
C PHE A 127 10.68 0.68 9.33
N ILE A 128 9.68 1.46 9.74
CA ILE A 128 9.80 2.48 10.80
C ILE A 128 8.68 2.26 11.80
N MET A 129 8.99 2.41 13.08
CA MET A 129 8.03 2.36 14.18
C MET A 129 7.71 3.79 14.63
N ALA A 130 6.43 4.09 14.85
CA ALA A 130 5.98 5.36 15.42
C ALA A 130 6.19 5.43 16.94
#